data_AF-A0A0C3QI22-F1
#
_entry.id   AF-A0A0C3QI22-F1
#
_cell.length_a   1.000
_cell.length_b   1.000
_cell.length_c   1.000
_cell.angle_alpha   90.00
_cell.angle_beta   90.00
_cell.angle_gamma   90.00
#
_symmetry.space_group_name_H-M   'P 1'
#
loop_
_entity.id
_entity.type
_entity.pdbx_description
1 polymer ?
#
loop_
_entity_poly.entity_id
_entity_poly.type
_entity_poly.pdbx_seq_one_letter_code
_entity_poly.pdbx_strand_id
1 'polypeptide(L)' 'TCIKGHRSSSCNHLDRPLFAIRAKGRPVSQCEHCRELRKTKQVHVKCECDTK' A
#
# COMPACT_ATOMS: atom_id res chain seq x y z
N THR A 1 -12.13 21.28 6.26
CA THR A 1 -12.41 19.84 6.53
C THR A 1 -11.20 19.03 6.12
N CYS A 2 -10.28 18.70 7.03
CA CYS A 2 -8.97 18.15 6.62
C CYS A 2 -8.56 16.92 7.42
N ILE A 3 -9.33 15.84 7.22
CA ILE A 3 -8.98 14.47 7.65
C ILE A 3 -9.69 13.39 6.81
N LYS A 4 -10.27 13.76 5.66
CA LYS A 4 -10.82 12.84 4.65
C LYS A 4 -10.71 13.48 3.26
N GLY A 5 -9.92 12.87 2.38
CA GLY A 5 -9.96 13.13 0.93
C GLY A 5 -9.07 14.23 0.35
N HIS A 6 -8.20 14.90 1.13
CA HIS A 6 -7.25 15.87 0.57
C HIS A 6 -5.80 15.39 0.71
N ARG A 7 -5.02 15.53 -0.36
CA ARG A 7 -3.58 15.24 -0.37
C ARG A 7 -2.86 16.28 0.48
N SER A 8 -2.08 15.83 1.46
CA SER A 8 -1.33 16.70 2.39
C SER A 8 -0.42 17.73 1.70
N SER A 9 -0.10 17.53 0.41
CA SER A 9 0.69 18.44 -0.42
C SER A 9 -0.01 19.77 -0.76
N SER A 10 -1.34 19.88 -0.60
CA SER A 10 -2.12 21.05 -1.02
C SER A 10 -2.90 21.74 0.11
N CYS A 11 -2.71 21.33 1.36
CA CYS A 11 -3.44 21.96 2.47
C CYS A 11 -2.55 22.92 3.27
N ASN A 12 -2.90 24.22 3.21
CA ASN A 12 -2.18 25.32 3.84
C ASN A 12 -2.86 25.82 5.13
N HIS A 13 -3.51 24.93 5.88
CA HIS A 13 -4.14 25.34 7.15
C HIS A 13 -3.09 25.41 8.26
N LEU A 14 -2.97 26.59 8.86
CA LEU A 14 -2.06 26.92 9.97
C LEU A 14 -2.70 26.71 11.36
N ASP A 15 -4.02 26.46 11.39
CA ASP A 15 -4.85 26.40 12.61
C ASP A 15 -4.74 25.05 13.36
N ARG A 16 -4.23 24.00 12.71
CA ARG A 16 -4.17 22.63 13.26
C ARG A 16 -2.80 21.99 12.98
N PRO A 17 -2.20 21.24 13.93
CA PRO A 17 -0.93 20.56 13.69
C PRO A 17 -1.03 19.59 12.50
N LEU A 18 -0.10 19.75 11.54
CA LEU A 18 0.04 18.85 10.40
C LEU A 18 0.73 17.56 10.88
N PHE A 19 0.01 16.44 10.84
CA PHE A 19 0.59 15.13 11.08
C PHE A 19 1.06 14.52 9.76
N ALA A 20 2.28 13.98 9.75
CA ALA A 20 2.78 13.19 8.63
C ALA A 20 1.97 11.88 8.53
N ILE A 21 0.93 11.87 7.69
CA ILE A 21 0.20 10.65 7.37
C ILE A 21 1.14 9.79 6.52
N ARG A 22 1.72 8.74 7.12
CA ARG A 22 2.52 7.77 6.36
C ARG A 22 1.61 7.14 5.31
N ALA A 23 2.12 7.00 4.10
CA ALA A 23 1.39 6.32 3.05
C ALA A 23 1.01 4.92 3.54
N LYS A 24 -0.29 4.62 3.60
CA LYS A 24 -0.75 3.25 3.75
C LYS A 24 -0.33 2.52 2.48
N GLY A 25 0.80 1.82 2.55
CA GLY A 25 1.20 0.92 1.47
C GLY A 25 0.08 -0.10 1.28
N ARG A 26 -0.22 -0.46 0.03
CA ARG A 26 -1.08 -1.60 -0.25
C ARG A 26 -0.40 -2.84 0.36
N PRO A 27 -1.08 -3.61 1.24
CA PRO A 27 -0.51 -4.86 1.72
C PRO A 27 -0.15 -5.77 0.55
N VAL A 28 0.91 -6.54 0.69
CA VAL A 28 1.32 -7.47 -0.37
C VAL A 28 0.22 -8.50 -0.61
N SER A 29 -0.27 -8.60 -1.84
CA SER A 29 -1.36 -9.49 -2.21
C SER A 29 -0.91 -10.91 -2.56
N GLN A 30 0.39 -11.21 -2.43
CA GLN A 30 1.00 -12.49 -2.75
C GLN A 30 1.95 -12.87 -1.62
N CYS A 31 2.00 -14.16 -1.29
CA CYS A 31 2.97 -14.69 -0.34
C CYS A 31 4.40 -14.58 -0.88
N GLU A 32 5.39 -14.75 0.01
CA GLU A 32 6.81 -14.69 -0.34
C GLU A 32 7.18 -15.71 -1.43
N HIS A 33 6.70 -16.96 -1.28
CA HIS A 33 6.94 -18.03 -2.25
C HIS A 33 6.47 -17.68 -3.67
N CYS A 34 5.24 -17.18 -3.83
CA CYS A 34 4.71 -16.79 -5.14
C CYS A 34 5.43 -15.56 -5.72
N ARG A 35 5.94 -14.66 -4.88
CA ARG A 35 6.78 -13.55 -5.31
C ARG A 35 8.11 -14.04 -5.86
N GLU A 36 8.76 -14.98 -5.18
CA GLU A 36 10.02 -15.56 -5.63
C GLU A 36 9.85 -16.31 -6.94
N LEU A 37 8.77 -17.09 -7.11
CA LEU A 37 8.47 -17.77 -8.37
C LEU A 37 8.29 -16.79 -9.54
N ARG A 38 7.64 -15.64 -9.30
CA ARG A 38 7.51 -14.60 -10.33
C ARG A 38 8.88 -14.01 -10.68
N LYS A 39 9.74 -13.76 -9.70
CA LYS A 39 11.07 -13.17 -9.94
C LYS A 39 12.05 -14.14 -10.59
N THR A 40 12.06 -15.38 -10.15
CA THR A 40 13.06 -16.39 -10.56
C THR A 40 12.63 -17.15 -11.80
N LYS A 41 11.34 -17.45 -11.94
CA LYS A 41 10.80 -18.31 -12.99
C LYS A 41 9.83 -17.58 -13.93
N GLN A 42 9.59 -16.28 -13.74
CA GLN A 42 8.65 -15.48 -14.54
C GLN A 42 7.23 -16.09 -14.57
N VAL A 43 6.84 -16.76 -13.48
CA VAL A 43 5.52 -17.39 -13.37
C VAL A 43 4.50 -16.37 -12.86
N HIS A 44 3.49 -16.08 -13.68
CA HIS A 44 2.41 -15.13 -13.39
C HIS A 44 1.09 -15.83 -13.05
N VAL A 45 1.06 -16.54 -11.92
CA VAL A 45 -0.16 -17.19 -11.42
C VAL A 45 -0.81 -16.38 -10.29
N LYS A 46 -2.12 -16.57 -10.12
CA LYS A 46 -2.86 -16.07 -8.97
C LYS A 46 -2.33 -16.77 -7.71
N CYS A 47 -2.06 -16.01 -6.65
CA CYS A 47 -1.63 -16.57 -5.38
C CYS A 47 -2.86 -17.14 -4.65
N GLU A 48 -2.95 -18.47 -4.56
CA GLU A 48 -4.03 -19.21 -3.87
C GLU A 48 -3.50 -19.93 -2.62
N CYS A 49 -2.36 -19.48 -2.09
CA CYS A 49 -1.73 -20.06 -0.90
C CYS A 49 -2.52 -19.84 0.40
N ASP A 50 -3.48 -18.92 0.41
CA ASP A 50 -4.34 -18.62 1.57
C ASP A 50 -5.52 -19.60 1.71
N THR A 51 -5.79 -20.42 0.68
CA THR A 51 -6.90 -21.38 0.63
C THR A 51 -6.50 -22.83 0.96
N LYS A 52 -5.35 -23.04 1.61
CA LYS A 52 -4.89 -24.37 2.06
C LYS A 52 -4.73 -24.44 3.57
#